data_AF-A0A7C6YSR6-F1
#
_entry.id   AF-A0A7C6YSR6-F1
#
_cell.length_a   1.000
_cell.length_b   1.000
_cell.length_c   1.000
_cell.angle_alpha   90.00
_cell.angle_beta   90.00
_cell.angle_gamma   90.00
#
_symmetry.space_group_name_H-M   'P 1'
#
loop_
_entity.id
_entity.type
_entity.pdbx_description
1 polymer ?
#
loop_
_entity_poly.entity_id
_entity_poly.type
_entity_poly.pdbx_seq_one_letter_code
_entity_poly.pdbx_strand_id
1 'polypeptide(L)'
;MMKDVIVAKFGGSSLADSKQFVKVKNIVKADERRRYVIPSAPGKRNKKDHKITDLLYMCHQLATHGLGFDEVYDIIQKRYI
;
A
#
# COMPACT_ATOMS: atom_id res chain seq x y z
N MET A 1 32.24 12.86 -7.10
CA MET A 1 31.57 12.85 -5.78
C MET A 1 30.39 11.91 -5.84
N MET A 2 30.25 10.98 -4.89
CA MET A 2 29.00 10.24 -4.71
C MET A 2 27.92 11.28 -4.37
N LYS A 3 26.86 11.41 -5.19
CA LYS A 3 25.68 12.16 -4.78
C LYS A 3 25.11 11.46 -3.54
N ASP A 4 24.96 12.17 -2.42
CA ASP A 4 24.33 11.62 -1.22
C ASP A 4 22.98 11.00 -1.58
N VAL A 5 22.72 9.79 -1.08
CA VAL A 5 21.49 9.06 -1.39
C VAL A 5 20.44 9.36 -0.33
N ILE A 6 19.20 9.62 -0.77
CA ILE A 6 18.04 9.77 0.10
C ILE A 6 17.16 8.53 -0.03
N VAL A 7 16.79 7.97 1.12
CA VAL A 7 15.81 6.89 1.23
C VAL A 7 14.46 7.51 1.60
N ALA A 8 13.41 7.18 0.85
CA ALA A 8 12.07 7.73 1.06
C ALA A 8 11.08 6.63 1.45
N LYS A 9 10.50 6.73 2.65
CA LYS A 9 9.45 5.82 3.11
C LYS A 9 8.09 6.50 3.04
N PHE A 10 7.10 5.81 2.46
CA PHE A 10 5.72 6.29 2.40
C PHE A 10 4.81 5.36 3.21
N GLY A 11 4.08 5.94 4.17
CA GLY A 11 3.10 5.20 4.97
C GLY A 11 1.83 4.88 4.19
N GLY A 12 0.97 4.03 4.75
CA GLY A 12 -0.24 3.57 4.05
C GLY A 12 -1.18 4.71 3.64
N SER A 13 -1.35 5.75 4.46
CA SER A 13 -2.19 6.91 4.11
C SER A 13 -1.67 7.69 2.90
N SER A 14 -0.34 7.74 2.72
CA SER A 14 0.30 8.34 1.53
C SER A 14 0.15 7.48 0.27
N LEU A 15 -0.39 6.27 0.41
CA LEU A 15 -0.58 5.28 -0.66
C LEU A 15 -2.03 4.77 -0.66
N ALA A 16 -2.97 5.53 -0.10
CA ALA A 16 -4.35 5.08 0.10
C ALA A 16 -5.13 4.94 -1.22
N ASP A 17 -4.85 5.78 -2.21
CA ASP A 17 -5.53 5.78 -3.52
C ASP A 17 -4.64 6.39 -4.62
N SER A 18 -5.13 6.32 -5.86
CA SER A 18 -4.41 6.82 -7.04
C SER A 18 -4.03 8.29 -6.95
N LYS A 19 -4.83 9.14 -6.31
CA LYS A 19 -4.52 10.57 -6.13
C LYS A 19 -3.31 10.74 -5.22
N GLN A 20 -3.17 9.92 -4.18
CA GLN A 20 -1.99 9.94 -3.32
C GLN A 20 -0.74 9.41 -4.05
N PHE A 21 -0.88 8.39 -4.90
CA PHE A 21 0.25 7.89 -5.73
C PHE A 21 0.80 8.98 -6.67
N VAL A 22 -0.05 9.83 -7.24
CA VAL A 22 0.41 10.99 -8.03
C VAL A 22 1.27 11.95 -7.20
N LYS A 23 0.87 12.23 -5.95
CA LYS A 23 1.66 13.06 -5.03
C LYS A 23 2.99 12.43 -4.69
N VAL A 24 3.00 11.13 -4.38
CA VAL A 24 4.23 10.37 -4.08
C VAL A 24 5.19 10.39 -5.26
N LYS A 25 4.69 10.17 -6.49
CA LYS A 25 5.50 10.29 -7.72
C LYS A 25 6.16 11.66 -7.83
N ASN A 26 5.42 12.74 -7.57
CA ASN A 26 5.97 14.10 -7.64
C ASN A 26 7.03 14.33 -6.56
N ILE A 27 6.81 13.86 -5.33
CA ILE A 27 7.79 13.94 -4.24
C ILE A 27 9.07 13.18 -4.61
N VAL A 28 8.96 11.94 -5.11
CA VAL A 28 10.12 11.13 -5.50
C VAL A 28 10.90 11.82 -6.63
N LYS A 29 10.20 12.32 -7.66
CA LYS A 29 10.84 12.98 -8.82
C LYS A 29 11.41 14.37 -8.53
N ALA A 30 10.99 15.03 -7.45
CA ALA A 30 11.49 16.36 -7.10
C ALA A 30 12.95 16.37 -6.61
N ASP A 31 13.54 15.21 -6.28
CA ASP A 31 14.94 15.10 -5.90
C ASP A 31 15.53 13.79 -6.41
N GLU A 32 16.45 13.88 -7.39
CA GLU A 32 17.11 12.71 -8.01
C GLU A 32 17.87 11.82 -7.00
N ARG A 33 18.17 12.34 -5.80
CA ARG A 33 18.80 11.58 -4.74
C ARG A 33 17.86 10.56 -4.10
N ARG A 34 16.54 10.69 -4.26
CA ARG A 34 15.52 9.74 -3.76
C ARG A 34 15.47 8.47 -4.62
N ARG A 35 16.51 7.64 -4.50
CA ARG A 35 16.69 6.44 -5.34
C ARG A 35 16.03 5.19 -4.76
N TYR A 36 15.79 5.16 -3.44
CA TYR A 36 15.18 4.03 -2.76
C TYR A 36 13.85 4.43 -2.13
N VAL A 37 12.78 3.74 -2.52
CA VAL A 37 11.41 4.01 -2.05
C VAL A 37 10.87 2.79 -1.32
N ILE A 38 10.46 2.96 -0.07
CA ILE A 38 9.88 1.89 0.76
C ILE A 38 8.40 2.19 0.95
N PRO A 39 7.51 1.48 0.23
CA PRO A 39 6.07 1.61 0.41
C PRO A 39 5.57 0.76 1.58
N SER A 40 4.49 1.21 2.20
CA SER A 40 3.58 0.33 2.96
C SER A 40 2.44 -0.15 2.05
N ALA A 41 1.64 -1.10 2.51
CA ALA A 41 0.37 -1.42 1.85
C ALA A 41 -0.59 -0.20 1.83
N PRO A 42 -1.55 -0.14 0.89
CA PRO A 42 -2.55 0.94 0.86
C PRO A 42 -3.29 1.08 2.18
N GLY A 43 -3.23 2.28 2.76
CA GLY A 43 -3.94 2.62 3.98
C GLY A 43 -5.43 2.86 3.73
N LYS A 44 -6.22 3.01 4.79
CA LYS A 44 -7.64 3.33 4.67
C LYS A 44 -7.87 4.66 3.94
N ARG A 45 -8.79 4.69 2.98
CA ARG A 45 -9.21 5.92 2.26
C ARG A 45 -10.05 6.84 3.13
N ASN A 46 -10.80 6.26 4.05
CA ASN A 46 -11.66 6.95 5.02
C ASN A 46 -11.86 6.06 6.25
N LYS A 47 -12.55 6.57 7.29
CA LYS A 47 -12.76 5.84 8.56
C LYS A 47 -13.52 4.51 8.42
N LYS A 48 -14.34 4.37 7.38
CA LYS A 48 -15.15 3.18 7.11
C LYS A 48 -14.46 2.16 6.19
N ASP A 49 -13.30 2.51 5.63
CA ASP A 49 -12.57 1.64 4.70
C ASP A 49 -11.82 0.52 5.43
N HIS A 50 -11.57 -0.58 4.72
CA HIS A 50 -10.82 -1.72 5.25
C HIS A 50 -9.31 -1.50 5.10
N LYS A 51 -8.53 -2.05 6.04
CA LYS A 51 -7.07 -2.06 5.97
C LYS A 51 -6.64 -3.34 5.26
N ILE A 52 -5.91 -3.19 4.14
CA ILE A 52 -5.57 -4.31 3.27
C ILE A 52 -4.81 -5.41 4.00
N THR A 53 -3.85 -5.06 4.85
CA THR A 53 -3.11 -6.04 5.64
C THR A 53 -4.01 -6.86 6.57
N ASP A 54 -5.07 -6.25 7.12
CA ASP A 54 -5.99 -6.94 8.03
C ASP A 54 -6.90 -7.91 7.24
N LEU A 55 -7.29 -7.54 6.01
CA LEU A 55 -7.99 -8.45 5.10
C LEU A 55 -7.14 -9.66 4.69
N LEU A 56 -5.83 -9.47 4.48
CA LEU A 56 -4.91 -10.57 4.19
C LEU A 56 -4.78 -11.52 5.39
N TYR A 57 -4.74 -11.00 6.62
CA TYR A 57 -4.81 -11.84 7.82
C TYR A 57 -6.13 -12.62 7.90
N MET A 58 -7.25 -12.00 7.51
CA MET A 58 -8.54 -12.68 7.46
C MET A 58 -8.55 -13.82 6.43
N CYS A 59 -8.02 -13.59 5.22
CA CYS A 59 -7.86 -14.67 4.23
C CYS A 59 -7.03 -15.82 4.79
N HIS A 60 -5.93 -15.53 5.47
CA HIS A 60 -5.11 -16.55 6.13
C HIS A 60 -5.90 -17.32 7.19
N GLN A 61 -6.65 -16.63 8.06
CA GLN A 61 -7.46 -17.29 9.08
C GLN A 61 -8.54 -18.19 8.50
N LEU A 62 -9.25 -17.75 7.47
CA LEU A 62 -10.27 -18.57 6.79
C LEU A 62 -9.62 -19.82 6.17
N ALA A 63 -8.52 -19.63 5.44
CA ALA A 63 -7.81 -20.73 4.79
C ALA A 63 -7.29 -21.77 5.78
N THR A 64 -6.75 -21.35 6.94
CA THR A 64 -6.24 -22.30 7.95
C THR A 64 -7.34 -23.10 8.64
N HIS A 65 -8.59 -22.64 8.57
CA HIS A 65 -9.77 -23.39 9.06
C HIS A 65 -10.48 -24.17 7.94
N GLY A 66 -9.90 -24.25 6.74
CA GLY A 66 -10.51 -24.93 5.59
C GLY A 66 -11.74 -24.23 5.03
N LEU A 67 -11.91 -22.94 5.30
CA LEU A 67 -13.03 -22.12 4.81
C LEU A 67 -12.61 -21.36 3.54
N GLY A 68 -13.59 -21.10 2.66
CA GLY A 68 -13.41 -20.24 1.50
C GLY A 68 -13.16 -18.78 1.90
N PHE A 69 -12.31 -18.08 1.15
CA PHE A 69 -11.94 -16.68 1.40
C PHE A 69 -12.08 -15.77 0.17
N ASP A 70 -12.74 -16.26 -0.88
CA ASP A 70 -12.85 -15.58 -2.18
C ASP A 70 -13.50 -14.20 -2.06
N GLU A 71 -14.55 -14.07 -1.24
CA GLU A 71 -15.21 -12.77 -1.02
C GLU A 71 -14.28 -11.73 -0.38
N VAL A 72 -13.47 -12.15 0.60
CA VAL A 72 -12.50 -11.26 1.26
C VAL A 72 -11.37 -10.89 0.29
N TYR A 73 -10.92 -11.86 -0.50
CA TYR A 73 -9.87 -11.66 -1.49
C TYR A 73 -10.32 -10.75 -2.63
N ASP A 74 -11.57 -10.84 -3.06
CA ASP A 74 -12.15 -9.96 -4.09
C ASP A 74 -12.12 -8.48 -3.65
N ILE A 75 -12.36 -8.19 -2.36
CA ILE A 75 -12.20 -6.83 -1.80
C ILE A 75 -10.74 -6.34 -1.92
N ILE A 76 -9.77 -7.22 -1.66
CA ILE A 76 -8.34 -6.90 -1.82
C ILE A 76 -8.03 -6.67 -3.30
N GLN A 77 -8.49 -7.54 -4.20
CA GLN A 77 -8.23 -7.45 -5.63
C GLN A 77 -8.76 -6.14 -6.23
N LYS A 78 -10.02 -5.80 -5.93
CA LYS A 78 -10.65 -4.53 -6.34
C LYS A 78 -9.94 -3.27 -5.83
N ARG A 79 -9.01 -3.41 -4.87
CA ARG A 79 -8.20 -2.29 -4.42
C ARG A 79 -7.06 -1.95 -5.39
N TYR A 80 -6.59 -2.92 -6.16
CA TYR A 80 -5.40 -2.81 -6.99
C TYR A 80 -5.67 -2.77 -8.49
N ILE A 81 -6.80 -3.32 -8.95
CA ILE A 81 -7.24 -3.32 -10.36
C ILE A 81 -8.24 -2.18 -10.57
#